data_AF-A0A397HNJ5-F1
#
_entry.id   AF-A0A397HNJ5-F1
#
_cell.length_a   1.000
_cell.length_b   1.000
_cell.length_c   1.000
_cell.angle_alpha   90.00
_cell.angle_beta   90.00
_cell.angle_gamma   90.00
#
_symmetry.space_group_name_H-M   'P 1'
#
loop_
_entity.id
_entity.type
_entity.pdbx_description
1 polymer ?
#
loop_
_entity_poly.entity_id
_entity_poly.type
_entity_poly.pdbx_seq_one_letter_code
_entity_poly.pdbx_strand_id
1 'polypeptide(L)'
;MNKKNKRNKSTSSSSLLSSSPSSSSSSSPSSSSSSESSSSSSSRSSSHSSSSSDENKSIKCLDKKSYNRIKKEVFIITNSDLYSIYQIRKELTWEVQKNDILTKLLPPLRKKINKKYKVAFADIVQMLQRRHRSQHYEYNIKIKGEDFVKKNSRRLTKNTAMSNKKKRRRRAVDSMRESGDKYIKRYPKKDLEKILDDTGVDL
;
A
#
# COMPACT_ATOMS: atom_id res chain seq x y z
N MET A 1 24.89 -53.54 -13.40
CA MET A 1 23.83 -54.47 -12.95
C MET A 1 22.71 -53.67 -12.32
N ASN A 2 21.52 -53.75 -12.92
CA ASN A 2 20.34 -52.94 -12.58
C ASN A 2 19.63 -53.50 -11.34
N LYS A 3 19.09 -52.62 -10.48
CA LYS A 3 17.93 -52.97 -9.64
C LYS A 3 16.95 -51.80 -9.58
N LYS A 4 15.84 -51.98 -10.31
CA LYS A 4 14.61 -51.19 -10.25
C LYS A 4 13.90 -51.53 -8.94
N ASN A 5 13.33 -50.55 -8.26
CA ASN A 5 12.19 -50.77 -7.35
C ASN A 5 11.04 -49.84 -7.71
N LYS A 6 9.83 -50.41 -7.66
CA LYS A 6 8.61 -50.00 -8.34
C LYS A 6 7.44 -50.01 -7.33
N ARG A 7 6.61 -48.96 -7.40
CA ARG A 7 5.25 -48.77 -6.82
C ARG A 7 5.21 -48.63 -5.27
N ASN A 8 4.38 -47.77 -4.68
CA ASN A 8 2.92 -47.82 -4.73
C ASN A 8 2.22 -46.44 -4.69
N LYS A 9 1.02 -46.48 -5.28
CA LYS A 9 0.01 -45.44 -5.46
C LYS A 9 -1.03 -45.59 -4.35
N SER A 10 -1.35 -44.50 -3.67
CA SER A 10 -2.54 -44.42 -2.81
C SER A 10 -3.26 -43.10 -3.12
N THR A 11 -4.31 -43.22 -3.91
CA THR A 11 -5.33 -42.20 -4.17
C THR A 11 -6.44 -42.40 -3.15
N SER A 12 -6.66 -41.43 -2.28
CA SER A 12 -7.90 -41.32 -1.50
C SER A 12 -8.44 -39.91 -1.66
N SER A 13 -9.59 -39.84 -2.32
CA SER A 13 -10.41 -38.66 -2.56
C SER A 13 -11.52 -38.59 -1.52
N SER A 14 -11.80 -37.39 -1.00
CA SER A 14 -13.11 -36.99 -0.47
C SER A 14 -13.27 -35.47 -0.51
N SER A 15 -14.05 -35.02 -1.49
CA SER A 15 -15.23 -34.11 -1.41
C SER A 15 -15.70 -33.70 0.00
N LEU A 16 -16.33 -32.55 0.30
CA LEU A 16 -16.89 -31.33 -0.32
C LEU A 16 -17.26 -30.41 0.90
N LEU A 17 -17.27 -29.07 0.81
CA LEU A 17 -18.45 -28.14 0.90
C LEU A 17 -17.94 -26.87 1.64
N SER A 18 -17.96 -25.67 1.04
CA SER A 18 -19.00 -24.61 1.20
C SER A 18 -19.22 -24.21 2.69
N SER A 19 -19.11 -22.96 3.12
CA SER A 19 -19.94 -21.82 2.72
C SER A 19 -19.42 -20.49 3.30
N SER A 20 -19.54 -19.39 2.55
CA SER A 20 -19.73 -18.02 3.09
C SER A 20 -21.20 -17.84 3.51
N PRO A 21 -21.54 -16.87 4.37
CA PRO A 21 -22.23 -15.68 3.84
C PRO A 21 -22.09 -14.35 4.65
N SER A 22 -22.36 -13.25 3.91
CA SER A 22 -23.09 -12.01 4.24
C SER A 22 -22.64 -11.11 5.40
N SER A 23 -22.27 -9.82 5.23
CA SER A 23 -23.02 -8.64 4.73
C SER A 23 -24.24 -8.26 5.58
N SER A 24 -24.15 -7.14 6.30
CA SER A 24 -25.31 -6.38 6.76
C SER A 24 -25.02 -4.87 6.72
N SER A 25 -25.81 -4.22 5.86
CA SER A 25 -26.06 -2.80 5.72
C SER A 25 -27.16 -2.35 6.69
N SER A 26 -27.06 -1.13 7.22
CA SER A 26 -28.20 -0.30 7.63
C SER A 26 -27.73 1.16 7.62
N SER A 27 -28.21 2.02 6.71
CA SER A 27 -29.53 2.68 6.63
C SER A 27 -29.69 3.84 7.61
N SER A 28 -29.70 5.04 7.06
CA SER A 28 -30.10 6.32 7.65
C SER A 28 -31.53 6.30 8.20
N PRO A 29 -31.90 7.34 8.98
CA PRO A 29 -33.11 8.05 8.60
C PRO A 29 -32.97 9.57 8.63
N SER A 30 -33.82 10.16 7.80
CA SER A 30 -34.08 11.57 7.54
C SER A 30 -34.95 12.20 8.64
N SER A 31 -34.85 13.51 8.82
CA SER A 31 -35.99 14.32 9.28
C SER A 31 -35.87 15.76 8.78
N SER A 32 -36.86 16.13 7.98
CA SER A 32 -37.19 17.45 7.45
C SER A 32 -37.90 18.32 8.48
N SER A 33 -37.68 19.64 8.46
CA SER A 33 -38.74 20.66 8.59
C SER A 33 -38.20 22.07 8.30
N SER A 34 -38.84 22.70 7.32
CA SER A 34 -39.10 24.14 7.13
C SER A 34 -39.83 24.70 8.36
N SER A 35 -39.88 25.99 8.72
CA SER A 35 -39.56 27.31 8.16
C SER A 35 -39.80 28.33 9.32
N GLU A 36 -39.43 29.62 9.37
CA GLU A 36 -39.85 30.83 8.64
C GLU A 36 -39.09 32.02 9.30
N SER A 37 -39.05 33.14 8.59
CA SER A 37 -38.35 34.40 8.86
C SER A 37 -38.78 35.24 10.07
N SER A 38 -37.84 35.97 10.67
CA SER A 38 -38.08 37.35 11.16
C SER A 38 -36.77 38.13 11.32
N SER A 39 -36.74 39.31 10.71
CA SER A 39 -35.67 40.30 10.66
C SER A 39 -35.63 41.21 11.90
N SER A 40 -34.44 41.49 12.45
CA SER A 40 -34.06 42.82 12.96
C SER A 40 -32.57 42.88 13.31
N SER A 41 -32.05 44.09 13.21
CA SER A 41 -30.67 44.50 12.92
C SER A 41 -29.78 44.81 14.14
N SER A 42 -28.46 44.78 13.89
CA SER A 42 -27.37 45.56 14.55
C SER A 42 -26.92 45.04 15.92
N SER A 43 -25.65 44.66 16.14
CA SER A 43 -24.48 45.55 16.04
C SER A 43 -23.17 44.78 16.35
N ARG A 44 -22.05 45.45 16.04
CA ARG A 44 -20.68 44.95 15.86
C ARG A 44 -19.92 44.73 17.18
N SER A 45 -19.21 43.60 17.26
CA SER A 45 -17.93 43.36 17.97
C SER A 45 -17.72 41.84 17.97
N SER A 46 -16.56 41.23 17.79
CA SER A 46 -15.17 41.64 17.72
C SER A 46 -14.43 40.46 17.11
N SER A 47 -13.44 40.78 16.29
CA SER A 47 -12.44 39.92 15.67
C SER A 47 -11.89 38.83 16.59
N HIS A 48 -12.30 37.59 16.35
CA HIS A 48 -11.47 36.41 16.59
C HIS A 48 -11.52 35.54 15.34
N SER A 49 -10.75 35.95 14.33
CA SER A 49 -10.37 35.06 13.25
C SER A 49 -9.59 33.93 13.88
N SER A 50 -10.28 32.83 14.20
CA SER A 50 -9.64 31.54 14.38
C SER A 50 -8.98 31.24 13.04
N SER A 51 -7.72 31.68 12.93
CA SER A 51 -6.80 31.29 11.88
C SER A 51 -6.64 29.78 12.02
N SER A 52 -7.58 29.03 11.44
CA SER A 52 -7.36 27.63 11.11
C SER A 52 -6.19 27.69 10.15
N SER A 53 -5.00 27.45 10.69
CA SER A 53 -3.78 27.40 9.91
C SER A 53 -4.04 26.37 8.83
N ASP A 54 -4.19 26.83 7.61
CA ASP A 54 -4.22 26.02 6.41
C ASP A 54 -2.84 25.37 6.23
N GLU A 55 -2.49 24.44 7.12
CA GLU A 55 -1.46 23.42 6.91
C GLU A 55 -1.96 22.34 5.92
N ASN A 56 -2.91 22.70 5.05
CA ASN A 56 -3.42 21.89 3.95
C ASN A 56 -3.33 22.63 2.60
N LYS A 57 -2.48 23.66 2.50
CA LYS A 57 -2.16 24.30 1.22
C LYS A 57 -0.82 23.81 0.69
N SER A 58 -0.91 23.17 -0.48
CA SER A 58 0.15 22.61 -1.33
C SER A 58 0.53 21.15 -1.06
N ILE A 59 -0.32 20.24 -1.52
CA ILE A 59 0.11 18.88 -1.90
C ILE A 59 1.03 19.03 -3.13
N LYS A 60 2.26 19.49 -2.91
CA LYS A 60 3.35 19.08 -3.80
C LYS A 60 3.61 17.62 -3.47
N CYS A 61 3.05 16.73 -4.29
CA CYS A 61 3.47 15.34 -4.29
C CYS A 61 5.01 15.32 -4.37
N LEU A 62 5.66 14.77 -3.35
CA LEU A 62 7.12 14.66 -3.35
C LEU A 62 7.55 13.91 -4.61
N ASP A 63 8.53 14.47 -5.34
CA ASP A 63 9.13 13.75 -6.46
C ASP A 63 9.61 12.36 -5.99
N LYS A 64 9.47 11.35 -6.85
CA LYS A 64 9.74 9.95 -6.51
C LYS A 64 11.16 9.74 -5.98
N LYS A 65 12.15 10.49 -6.50
CA LYS A 65 13.54 10.42 -6.00
C LYS A 65 13.63 10.99 -4.59
N SER A 66 13.06 12.16 -4.36
CA SER A 66 13.00 12.82 -3.05
C SER A 66 12.27 11.97 -2.02
N TYR A 67 11.08 11.44 -2.36
CA TYR A 67 10.32 10.51 -1.52
C TYR A 67 11.17 9.31 -1.10
N ASN A 68 11.87 8.67 -2.05
CA ASN A 68 12.72 7.52 -1.74
C ASN A 68 13.91 7.88 -0.83
N ARG A 69 14.50 9.06 -1.02
CA ARG A 69 15.60 9.55 -0.16
C ARG A 69 15.11 9.82 1.26
N ILE A 70 14.02 10.57 1.40
CA ILE A 70 13.38 10.88 2.68
C ILE A 70 12.96 9.59 3.39
N LYS A 71 12.30 8.67 2.67
CA LYS A 71 11.88 7.37 3.19
C LYS A 71 13.04 6.57 3.78
N LYS A 72 14.21 6.56 3.12
CA LYS A 72 15.41 5.89 3.64
C LYS A 72 15.89 6.54 4.94
N GLU A 73 16.00 7.87 4.97
CA GLU A 73 16.43 8.62 6.17
C GLU A 73 15.47 8.40 7.35
N VAL A 74 14.16 8.46 7.10
CA VAL A 74 13.12 8.15 8.10
C VAL A 74 13.39 6.79 8.74
N PHE A 75 13.66 5.78 7.92
CA PHE A 75 13.86 4.42 8.42
C PHE A 75 15.18 4.23 9.16
N ILE A 76 16.25 4.86 8.69
CA ILE A 76 17.55 4.84 9.37
C ILE A 76 17.40 5.47 10.76
N ILE A 77 16.91 6.72 10.83
CA ILE A 77 16.74 7.45 12.10
C ILE A 77 15.84 6.68 13.07
N THR A 78 14.76 6.05 12.56
CA THR A 78 13.84 5.26 13.38
C THR A 78 14.52 4.03 13.99
N ASN A 79 15.43 3.37 13.28
CA ASN A 79 16.12 2.16 13.77
C ASN A 79 17.44 2.42 14.49
N SER A 80 18.00 3.63 14.36
CA SER A 80 19.19 4.04 15.09
C SER A 80 18.77 4.91 16.27
N ASP A 81 18.69 6.21 16.04
CA ASP A 81 18.70 7.21 17.09
C ASP A 81 17.43 7.21 17.93
N LEU A 82 16.31 6.78 17.34
CA LEU A 82 15.01 6.73 18.01
C LEU A 82 14.62 5.32 18.43
N TYR A 83 15.49 4.33 18.20
CA TYR A 83 15.25 2.96 18.60
C TYR A 83 15.07 2.84 20.12
N SER A 84 15.83 3.63 20.88
CA SER A 84 15.74 3.70 22.34
C SER A 84 14.47 4.39 22.85
N ILE A 85 13.88 5.31 22.07
CA ILE A 85 12.66 6.04 22.45
C ILE A 85 11.43 5.16 22.23
N TYR A 86 11.32 4.60 21.03
CA TYR A 86 10.20 3.75 20.69
C TYR A 86 10.58 2.77 19.58
N GLN A 87 10.45 1.48 19.90
CA GLN A 87 10.65 0.41 18.94
C GLN A 87 9.30 0.01 18.33
N ILE A 88 9.15 0.24 17.03
CA ILE A 88 8.01 -0.28 16.26
C ILE A 88 8.12 -1.81 16.23
N ARG A 89 7.22 -2.50 16.93
CA ARG A 89 7.20 -3.95 17.00
C ARG A 89 6.41 -4.51 15.82
N LYS A 90 7.01 -5.46 15.09
CA LYS A 90 6.36 -6.12 13.95
C LYS A 90 5.29 -7.12 14.39
N GLU A 91 5.29 -7.49 15.67
CA GLU A 91 4.38 -8.45 16.29
C GLU A 91 2.97 -7.88 16.46
N LEU A 92 2.84 -6.60 16.83
CA LEU A 92 1.54 -5.97 17.04
C LEU A 92 1.02 -5.31 15.76
N THR A 93 -0.30 -5.13 15.69
CA THR A 93 -0.96 -4.42 14.59
C THR A 93 -0.66 -2.93 14.66
N TRP A 94 -0.75 -2.26 13.49
CA TRP A 94 -0.51 -0.82 13.40
C TRP A 94 -1.42 -0.02 14.33
N GLU A 95 -2.70 -0.36 14.40
CA GLU A 95 -3.69 0.37 15.23
C GLU A 95 -3.35 0.34 16.72
N VAL A 96 -2.84 -0.79 17.23
CA VAL A 96 -2.45 -0.92 18.64
C VAL A 96 -1.27 0.00 18.98
N GLN A 97 -0.32 0.18 18.06
CA GLN A 97 0.88 0.99 18.29
C GLN A 97 0.73 2.44 17.81
N LYS A 98 -0.27 2.75 16.99
CA LYS A 98 -0.40 4.03 16.27
C LYS A 98 -0.32 5.22 17.22
N ASN A 99 -1.03 5.18 18.34
CA ASN A 99 -1.05 6.29 19.29
C ASN A 99 0.32 6.52 19.94
N ASP A 100 1.02 5.45 20.33
CA ASP A 100 2.39 5.55 20.85
C ASP A 100 3.36 6.07 19.79
N ILE A 101 3.22 5.62 18.54
CA ILE A 101 4.05 6.11 17.43
C ILE A 101 3.82 7.60 17.22
N LEU A 102 2.56 8.05 17.18
CA LEU A 102 2.19 9.45 16.97
C LEU A 102 2.68 10.36 18.11
N THR A 103 2.68 9.88 19.35
CA THR A 103 2.99 10.69 20.54
C THR A 103 4.47 10.64 20.93
N LYS A 104 5.09 9.45 20.92
CA LYS A 104 6.47 9.25 21.39
C LYS A 104 7.50 9.34 20.27
N LEU A 105 7.28 8.63 19.16
CA LEU A 105 8.26 8.49 18.09
C LEU A 105 8.24 9.67 17.11
N LEU A 106 7.05 10.11 16.76
CA LEU A 106 6.86 11.01 15.62
C LEU A 106 7.33 12.45 15.87
N PRO A 107 7.16 13.05 17.06
CA PRO A 107 7.70 14.38 17.34
C PRO A 107 9.24 14.46 17.21
N PRO A 108 10.05 13.57 17.83
CA PRO A 108 11.50 13.63 17.65
C PRO A 108 11.93 13.27 16.23
N LEU A 109 11.23 12.35 15.56
CA LEU A 109 11.50 11.99 14.16
C LEU A 109 11.29 13.17 13.22
N ARG A 110 10.17 13.88 13.35
CA ARG A 110 9.88 15.08 12.56
C ARG A 110 10.93 16.15 12.79
N LYS A 111 11.33 16.40 14.05
CA LYS A 111 12.39 17.37 14.37
C LYS A 111 13.71 17.05 13.67
N LYS A 112 14.05 15.76 13.50
CA LYS A 112 15.28 15.36 12.80
C LYS A 112 15.17 15.48 11.27
N ILE A 113 14.07 15.01 10.69
CA ILE A 113 13.86 15.05 9.23
C ILE A 113 13.71 16.50 8.74
N ASN A 114 13.00 17.34 9.49
CA ASN A 114 12.75 18.73 9.11
C ASN A 114 13.99 19.61 9.07
N LYS A 115 15.12 19.16 9.66
CA LYS A 115 16.42 19.84 9.49
C LYS A 115 16.94 19.77 8.06
N LYS A 116 16.64 18.69 7.34
CA LYS A 116 17.15 18.43 5.98
C LYS A 116 16.09 18.60 4.90
N TYR A 117 14.82 18.30 5.22
CA TYR A 117 13.74 18.22 4.25
C TYR A 117 12.46 18.84 4.81
N LYS A 118 11.77 19.67 4.04
CA LYS A 118 10.42 20.12 4.41
C LYS A 118 9.41 19.02 4.08
N VAL A 119 9.07 18.19 5.07
CA VAL A 119 8.19 17.03 4.89
C VAL A 119 6.92 17.20 5.72
N ALA A 120 5.77 16.92 5.12
CA ALA A 120 4.50 16.94 5.82
C ALA A 120 4.44 15.82 6.86
N PHE A 121 3.75 16.07 7.97
CA PHE A 121 3.59 15.09 9.04
C PHE A 121 2.93 13.79 8.54
N ALA A 122 1.88 13.93 7.73
CA ALA A 122 1.14 12.81 7.15
C ALA A 122 2.02 11.90 6.27
N ASP A 123 2.99 12.46 5.54
CA ASP A 123 3.89 11.68 4.69
C ASP A 123 4.83 10.79 5.51
N ILE A 124 5.35 11.31 6.62
CA ILE A 124 6.22 10.54 7.54
C ILE A 124 5.41 9.38 8.14
N VAL A 125 4.17 9.65 8.57
CA VAL A 125 3.26 8.61 9.09
C VAL A 125 3.01 7.53 8.03
N GLN A 126 2.69 7.92 6.79
CA GLN A 126 2.48 6.97 5.70
C GLN A 126 3.72 6.13 5.39
N MET A 127 4.91 6.72 5.44
CA MET A 127 6.17 5.98 5.26
C MET A 127 6.37 4.93 6.35
N LEU A 128 6.12 5.28 7.61
CA LEU A 128 6.20 4.36 8.75
C LEU A 128 5.15 3.25 8.65
N GLN A 129 3.90 3.59 8.36
CA GLN A 129 2.80 2.64 8.24
C GLN A 129 3.07 1.62 7.11
N ARG A 130 3.51 2.10 5.93
CA ARG A 130 3.85 1.22 4.80
C ARG A 130 5.00 0.26 5.15
N ARG A 131 5.99 0.74 5.90
CA ARG A 131 7.09 -0.10 6.37
C ARG A 131 6.63 -1.15 7.36
N HIS A 132 5.87 -0.76 8.38
CA HIS A 132 5.31 -1.68 9.38
C HIS A 132 4.47 -2.75 8.69
N ARG A 133 3.56 -2.39 7.78
CA ARG A 133 2.75 -3.35 7.02
C ARG A 133 3.59 -4.38 6.28
N SER A 134 4.70 -3.95 5.67
CA SER A 134 5.63 -4.85 4.99
C SER A 134 6.31 -5.81 5.98
N GLN A 135 6.81 -5.30 7.11
CA GLN A 135 7.50 -6.12 8.13
C GLN A 135 6.54 -7.07 8.84
N HIS A 136 5.33 -6.60 9.15
CA HIS A 136 4.27 -7.39 9.76
C HIS A 136 3.81 -8.52 8.83
N TYR A 137 3.70 -8.25 7.52
CA TYR A 137 3.43 -9.29 6.52
C TYR A 137 4.51 -10.39 6.51
N GLU A 138 5.79 -10.00 6.46
CA GLU A 138 6.90 -10.95 6.51
C GLU A 138 6.92 -11.75 7.82
N TYR A 139 6.62 -11.09 8.94
CA TYR A 139 6.51 -11.72 10.25
C TYR A 139 5.37 -12.76 10.28
N ASN A 140 4.18 -12.40 9.80
CA ASN A 140 3.02 -13.29 9.74
C ASN A 140 3.25 -14.51 8.84
N ILE A 141 4.01 -14.35 7.75
CA ILE A 141 4.41 -15.50 6.91
C ILE A 141 5.33 -16.44 7.71
N LYS A 142 6.30 -15.90 8.44
CA LYS A 142 7.27 -16.69 9.21
C LYS A 142 6.61 -17.46 10.36
N ILE A 143 5.67 -16.83 11.07
CA ILE A 143 4.93 -17.50 12.16
C ILE A 143 4.11 -18.70 11.68
N LYS A 144 3.60 -18.68 10.45
CA LYS A 144 2.81 -19.78 9.89
C LYS A 144 3.61 -21.07 9.65
N GLY A 145 4.93 -21.04 9.82
CA GLY A 145 5.80 -22.21 9.69
C GLY A 145 6.51 -22.30 8.34
N GLU A 146 7.54 -23.15 8.30
CA GLU A 146 8.51 -23.23 7.20
C GLU A 146 7.86 -23.65 5.86
N ASP A 147 6.90 -24.57 5.89
CA ASP A 147 6.18 -25.00 4.69
C ASP A 147 5.40 -23.85 4.05
N PHE A 148 4.78 -22.99 4.87
CA PHE A 148 4.07 -21.82 4.39
C PHE A 148 5.04 -20.79 3.79
N VAL A 149 6.18 -20.56 4.45
CA VAL A 149 7.27 -19.70 3.94
C VAL A 149 7.73 -20.20 2.56
N LYS A 150 8.01 -21.50 2.43
CA LYS A 150 8.47 -22.12 1.17
C LYS A 150 7.43 -22.02 0.06
N LYS A 151 6.15 -22.27 0.37
CA LYS A 151 5.03 -22.12 -0.57
C LYS A 151 4.87 -20.68 -1.03
N ASN A 152 4.97 -19.72 -0.11
CA ASN A 152 4.89 -18.29 -0.42
C ASN A 152 6.05 -17.84 -1.31
N SER A 153 7.28 -18.28 -1.02
CA SER A 153 8.46 -18.03 -1.85
C SER A 153 8.27 -18.54 -3.28
N ARG A 154 7.79 -19.78 -3.45
CA ARG A 154 7.46 -20.34 -4.79
C ARG A 154 6.43 -19.50 -5.55
N ARG A 155 5.39 -18.99 -4.86
CA ARG A 155 4.39 -18.11 -5.46
C ARG A 155 5.02 -16.78 -5.91
N LEU A 156 5.86 -16.17 -5.07
CA LEU A 156 6.53 -14.91 -5.38
C LEU A 156 7.47 -15.04 -6.59
N THR A 157 8.23 -16.14 -6.69
CA THR A 157 9.10 -16.41 -7.84
C THR A 157 8.29 -16.55 -9.14
N LYS A 158 7.17 -17.25 -9.10
CA LYS A 158 6.26 -17.38 -10.27
C LYS A 158 5.67 -16.03 -10.67
N ASN A 159 5.19 -15.24 -9.71
CA ASN A 159 4.62 -13.92 -9.96
C ASN A 159 5.67 -12.97 -10.57
N THR A 160 6.90 -13.02 -10.05
CA THR A 160 8.03 -12.23 -10.57
C THR A 160 8.39 -12.63 -12.00
N ALA A 161 8.48 -13.94 -12.28
CA ALA A 161 8.75 -14.44 -13.63
C ALA A 161 7.67 -14.01 -14.64
N MET A 162 6.40 -14.09 -14.24
CA MET A 162 5.25 -13.65 -15.04
C MET A 162 5.26 -12.14 -15.28
N SER A 163 5.51 -11.34 -14.24
CA SER A 163 5.65 -9.89 -14.34
C SER A 163 6.78 -9.49 -15.30
N ASN A 164 7.96 -10.12 -15.17
CA ASN A 164 9.09 -9.89 -16.07
C ASN A 164 8.79 -10.31 -17.51
N LYS A 165 8.01 -11.40 -17.71
CA LYS A 165 7.54 -11.81 -19.03
C LYS A 165 6.60 -10.77 -19.65
N LYS A 166 5.66 -10.22 -18.88
CA LYS A 166 4.78 -9.12 -19.32
C LYS A 166 5.58 -7.88 -19.70
N LYS A 167 6.53 -7.45 -18.85
CA LYS A 167 7.42 -6.31 -19.14
C LYS A 167 8.25 -6.51 -20.41
N ARG A 168 8.78 -7.71 -20.65
CA ARG A 168 9.53 -8.02 -21.89
C ARG A 168 8.66 -7.91 -23.13
N ARG A 169 7.43 -8.42 -23.10
CA ARG A 169 6.47 -8.31 -24.22
C ARG A 169 6.11 -6.86 -24.51
N ARG A 170 5.80 -6.08 -23.46
CA ARG A 170 5.53 -4.64 -23.57
C ARG A 170 6.69 -3.91 -24.24
N ARG A 171 7.91 -4.09 -23.74
CA ARG A 171 9.13 -3.49 -24.33
C ARG A 171 9.32 -3.87 -25.79
N ALA A 172 9.09 -5.13 -26.15
CA ALA A 172 9.19 -5.57 -27.54
C ALA A 172 8.16 -4.87 -28.45
N VAL A 173 6.91 -4.75 -27.98
CA VAL A 173 5.84 -4.02 -28.69
C VAL A 173 6.19 -2.54 -28.83
N ASP A 174 6.65 -1.89 -27.76
CA ASP A 174 7.06 -0.49 -27.77
C ASP A 174 8.19 -0.27 -28.78
N SER A 175 9.23 -1.12 -28.76
CA SER A 175 10.34 -1.05 -29.71
C SER A 175 9.90 -1.27 -31.17
N MET A 176 9.00 -2.22 -31.44
CA MET A 176 8.47 -2.45 -32.79
C MET A 176 7.62 -1.28 -33.29
N ARG A 177 6.92 -0.59 -32.37
CA ARG A 177 6.12 0.59 -32.68
C ARG A 177 7.01 1.80 -33.00
N GLU A 178 8.08 1.98 -32.24
CA GLU A 178 9.09 3.03 -32.47
C GLU A 178 9.85 2.84 -33.77
N SER A 179 10.26 1.60 -34.09
CA SER A 179 10.96 1.29 -35.35
C SER A 179 10.05 1.28 -36.59
N GLY A 180 8.74 1.42 -36.41
CA GLY A 180 7.76 1.42 -37.51
C GLY A 180 7.57 0.07 -38.18
N ASP A 181 7.85 -1.03 -37.48
CA ASP A 181 7.83 -2.40 -37.98
C ASP A 181 6.53 -2.71 -38.75
N LYS A 182 6.66 -3.34 -39.93
CA LYS A 182 5.51 -3.70 -40.77
C LYS A 182 4.56 -4.70 -40.10
N TYR A 183 5.06 -5.54 -39.20
CA TYR A 183 4.28 -6.58 -38.55
C TYR A 183 3.45 -6.04 -37.39
N ILE A 184 3.92 -5.03 -36.67
CA ILE A 184 3.14 -4.44 -35.56
C ILE A 184 1.88 -3.73 -36.08
N LYS A 185 1.96 -3.14 -37.29
CA LYS A 185 0.84 -2.48 -37.98
C LYS A 185 -0.29 -3.43 -38.40
N ARG A 186 -0.03 -4.74 -38.46
CA ARG A 186 -1.06 -5.75 -38.80
C ARG A 186 -2.03 -6.01 -37.65
N TYR A 187 -1.64 -5.66 -36.42
CA TYR A 187 -2.48 -5.88 -35.24
C TYR A 187 -3.29 -4.63 -34.90
N PRO A 188 -4.62 -4.75 -34.68
CA PRO A 188 -5.44 -3.65 -34.20
C PRO A 188 -4.95 -3.12 -32.86
N LYS A 189 -5.10 -1.81 -32.62
CA LYS A 189 -4.70 -1.16 -31.34
C LYS A 189 -5.29 -1.87 -30.11
N LYS A 190 -6.57 -2.26 -30.16
CA LYS A 190 -7.27 -3.03 -29.12
C LYS A 190 -6.61 -4.35 -28.73
N ASP A 191 -5.91 -5.01 -29.65
CA ASP A 191 -5.24 -6.29 -29.37
C ASP A 191 -3.83 -6.06 -28.81
N LEU A 192 -3.20 -4.95 -29.17
CA LEU A 192 -1.95 -4.49 -28.57
C LEU A 192 -2.17 -3.98 -27.15
N GLU A 193 -3.29 -3.31 -26.88
CA GLU A 193 -3.72 -2.86 -25.56
C GLU A 193 -3.72 -4.01 -24.54
N LYS A 194 -4.16 -5.22 -24.90
CA LYS A 194 -4.09 -6.41 -24.02
C LYS A 194 -2.68 -6.79 -23.55
N ILE A 195 -1.64 -6.36 -24.28
CA ILE A 195 -0.22 -6.55 -23.94
C ILE A 195 0.34 -5.34 -23.17
N LEU A 196 -0.24 -4.16 -23.41
CA LEU A 196 0.16 -2.86 -22.85
C LEU A 196 -0.64 -2.47 -21.60
N ASP A 197 -1.76 -3.11 -21.30
CA ASP A 197 -2.56 -2.83 -20.13
C ASP A 197 -2.08 -3.68 -18.97
N ASP A 198 -1.57 -2.99 -17.94
CA ASP A 198 -1.10 -3.58 -16.69
C ASP A 198 -2.26 -3.81 -15.70
N THR A 199 -3.52 -3.67 -16.11
CA THR A 199 -4.68 -4.02 -15.28
C THR A 199 -4.73 -5.55 -15.13
N GLY A 200 -3.86 -6.07 -14.27
CA GLY A 200 -4.15 -7.32 -13.60
C GLY A 200 -5.53 -7.19 -13.00
N VAL A 201 -6.41 -8.12 -13.36
CA VAL A 201 -7.57 -8.40 -12.53
C VAL A 201 -6.99 -8.74 -11.15
N ASP A 202 -7.12 -7.83 -10.20
CA ASP A 202 -6.75 -8.05 -8.81
C ASP A 202 -7.59 -9.25 -8.32
N LEU A 203 -6.93 -10.37 -8.04
CA LEU A 203 -7.47 -11.56 -7.41
C LEU A 203 -6.65 -11.88 -6.15
#